data_AF-A0A2G8XS81-F1
#
_entry.id   AF-A0A2G8XS81-F1
#
_cell.length_a   1.000
_cell.length_b   1.000
_cell.length_c   1.000
_cell.angle_alpha   90.00
_cell.angle_beta   90.00
_cell.angle_gamma   90.00
#
_symmetry.space_group_name_H-M   'P 1'
#
loop_
_entity.id
_entity.type
_entity.pdbx_description
1 polymer ?
#
loop_
_entity_poly.entity_id
_entity_poly.type
_entity_poly.pdbx_seq_one_letter_code
_entity_poly.pdbx_strand_id
1 'polypeptide(L)'
;MFSPVVVEGAAAATERRVDLSPPGTDNLKLLPLHLPTDFLDLLRQTLLRKCPHCGDSPEHKALCLVCGAVVCVGSSCCKEEGSSRDAAWGECMLHAHTCGGGSGLFLLVEQSMLFAVDGSSWFPLESVYVDDGGESDPRLRRGLGRLTLHEPCARQLSWLLMNGRLLPFVSRSYIRPFSLSDAMTVRWP
;
A
#
# COMPACT_ATOMS: atom_id res chain seq x y z
N MET A 1 -13.63 2.76 -12.58
CA MET A 1 -14.10 3.57 -11.43
C MET A 1 -13.68 2.80 -10.20
N PHE A 2 -12.67 3.29 -9.47
CA PHE A 2 -12.25 2.69 -8.20
C PHE A 2 -13.37 2.89 -7.18
N SER A 3 -14.18 1.86 -6.99
CA SER A 3 -15.24 1.86 -5.96
C SER A 3 -14.67 1.20 -4.72
N PRO A 4 -14.62 1.87 -3.56
CA PRO A 4 -14.25 1.21 -2.33
C PRO A 4 -15.28 0.10 -2.03
N VAL A 5 -14.79 -1.11 -1.76
CA VAL A 5 -15.62 -2.19 -1.22
C VAL A 5 -16.16 -1.75 0.13
N VAL A 6 -17.45 -1.44 0.18
CA VAL A 6 -18.17 -1.08 1.40
C VAL A 6 -18.44 -2.35 2.20
N VAL A 7 -17.80 -2.51 3.35
CA VAL A 7 -18.20 -3.53 4.33
C VAL A 7 -19.28 -2.91 5.21
N GLU A 8 -20.51 -3.41 5.09
CA GLU A 8 -21.66 -2.90 5.85
C GLU A 8 -21.49 -3.09 7.36
N GLY A 9 -21.52 -1.98 8.08
CA GLY A 9 -21.58 -1.90 9.54
C GLY A 9 -21.91 -0.46 9.95
N ALA A 10 -23.15 -0.25 10.38
CA ALA A 10 -23.84 1.04 10.49
C ALA A 10 -23.24 2.09 11.45
N ALA A 11 -23.29 3.38 11.05
CA ALA A 11 -24.09 4.42 11.71
C ALA A 11 -23.96 5.76 10.95
N ALA A 12 -25.09 6.44 10.76
CA ALA A 12 -25.23 7.66 9.98
C ALA A 12 -24.48 8.85 10.59
N ALA A 13 -23.46 9.36 9.90
CA ALA A 13 -22.94 10.71 10.06
C ALA A 13 -23.06 11.45 8.72
N THR A 14 -23.76 12.57 8.74
CA THR A 14 -24.02 13.44 7.58
C THR A 14 -22.75 14.19 7.19
N GLU A 15 -21.82 13.52 6.49
CA GLU A 15 -20.62 14.16 5.97
C GLU A 15 -20.77 14.56 4.51
N ARG A 16 -20.51 15.85 4.22
CA ARG A 16 -20.41 16.38 2.85
C ARG A 16 -19.40 15.55 2.08
N ARG A 17 -19.85 14.82 1.05
CA ARG A 17 -19.01 14.15 0.06
C ARG A 17 -18.10 15.22 -0.59
N VAL A 18 -16.83 15.23 -0.22
CA VAL A 18 -15.81 15.90 -1.01
C VAL A 18 -15.55 15.01 -2.22
N ASP A 19 -15.70 15.55 -3.42
CA ASP A 19 -15.36 14.83 -4.64
C ASP A 19 -13.84 14.59 -4.65
N LEU A 20 -13.45 13.34 -4.37
CA LEU A 20 -12.06 12.88 -4.37
C LEU A 20 -11.65 12.34 -5.76
N SER A 21 -12.52 12.50 -6.76
CA SER A 21 -12.16 12.23 -8.15
C SER A 21 -11.04 13.18 -8.54
N PRO A 22 -9.87 12.68 -8.97
CA PRO A 22 -8.82 13.56 -9.44
C PRO A 22 -9.34 14.36 -10.66
N PRO A 23 -9.05 15.67 -10.76
CA PRO A 23 -9.28 16.38 -12.01
C PRO A 23 -8.49 15.67 -13.11
N GLY A 24 -9.08 15.54 -14.31
CA GLY A 24 -8.55 14.82 -15.50
C GLY A 24 -7.10 14.36 -15.36
N THR A 25 -6.90 13.05 -15.17
CA THR A 25 -5.60 12.47 -14.79
C THR A 25 -4.57 12.40 -15.92
N ASP A 26 -4.89 12.97 -17.08
CA ASP A 26 -4.13 12.92 -18.33
C ASP A 26 -2.75 13.60 -18.29
N ASN A 27 -2.47 14.46 -17.29
CA ASN A 27 -1.17 15.18 -17.19
C ASN A 27 -0.46 15.06 -15.83
N LEU A 28 -0.86 14.09 -15.00
CA LEU A 28 -0.29 13.98 -13.67
C LEU A 28 1.03 13.20 -13.69
N LYS A 29 2.09 13.81 -13.13
CA LYS A 29 3.35 13.13 -12.87
C LYS A 29 3.06 11.92 -11.97
N LEU A 30 3.34 10.72 -12.48
CA LEU A 30 3.24 9.46 -11.74
C LEU A 30 4.05 9.54 -10.43
N LEU A 31 3.80 8.59 -9.53
CA LEU A 31 4.68 8.28 -8.40
C LEU A 31 6.13 8.43 -8.84
N PRO A 32 7.03 8.97 -7.99
CA PRO A 32 8.43 9.16 -8.36
C PRO A 32 9.10 7.87 -8.88
N LEU A 33 8.47 6.73 -8.61
CA LEU A 33 8.82 5.42 -9.09
C LEU A 33 8.14 5.08 -10.44
N HIS A 34 8.95 4.90 -11.49
CA HIS A 34 8.53 4.19 -12.69
C HIS A 34 8.33 2.71 -12.36
N LEU A 35 7.08 2.30 -12.12
CA LEU A 35 6.70 0.91 -11.97
C LEU A 35 6.70 0.22 -13.35
N PRO A 36 7.24 -1.01 -13.46
CA PRO A 36 7.15 -1.78 -14.70
C PRO A 36 5.69 -2.15 -15.01
N THR A 37 5.36 -2.26 -16.29
CA THR A 37 4.01 -2.66 -16.71
C THR A 37 3.69 -4.10 -16.32
N ASP A 38 4.66 -5.02 -16.43
CA ASP A 38 4.49 -6.42 -16.04
C ASP A 38 4.88 -6.62 -14.56
N PHE A 39 3.99 -7.23 -13.80
CA PHE A 39 4.23 -7.55 -12.39
C PHE A 39 5.41 -8.50 -12.17
N LEU A 40 5.67 -9.44 -13.10
CA LEU A 40 6.81 -10.35 -13.01
C LEU A 40 8.13 -9.59 -13.11
N ASP A 41 8.16 -8.51 -13.89
CA ASP A 41 9.34 -7.65 -13.95
C ASP A 41 9.54 -6.92 -12.63
N LEU A 42 8.46 -6.45 -11.98
CA LEU A 42 8.56 -5.90 -10.63
C LEU A 42 9.14 -6.93 -9.66
N LEU A 43 8.60 -8.15 -9.67
CA LEU A 43 9.03 -9.22 -8.77
C LEU A 43 10.52 -9.53 -8.97
N ARG A 44 10.99 -9.61 -10.22
CA ARG A 44 12.42 -9.80 -10.54
C ARG A 44 13.29 -8.65 -10.04
N GLN A 45 12.84 -7.41 -10.23
CA GLN A 45 13.57 -6.21 -9.84
C GLN A 45 13.69 -6.06 -8.31
N THR A 46 12.74 -6.60 -7.54
CA THR A 46 12.72 -6.53 -6.08
C THR A 46 13.27 -7.77 -5.39
N LEU A 47 13.34 -8.92 -6.09
CA LEU A 47 13.73 -10.21 -5.52
C LEU A 47 15.05 -10.15 -4.73
N LEU A 48 16.06 -9.48 -5.28
CA LEU A 48 17.41 -9.39 -4.70
C LEU A 48 17.67 -8.10 -3.92
N ARG A 49 16.66 -7.22 -3.80
CA ARG A 49 16.82 -5.98 -3.04
C ARG A 49 16.83 -6.28 -1.54
N LYS A 50 17.72 -5.58 -0.85
CA LYS A 50 17.91 -5.67 0.60
C LYS A 50 17.22 -4.52 1.29
N CYS A 51 16.76 -4.77 2.52
CA CYS A 51 16.26 -3.72 3.37
C CYS A 51 17.39 -2.72 3.68
N PRO A 52 17.19 -1.40 3.50
CA PRO A 52 18.23 -0.41 3.78
C PRO A 52 18.56 -0.32 5.28
N HIS A 53 17.66 -0.77 6.15
CA HIS A 53 17.84 -0.72 7.60
C HIS A 53 18.70 -1.86 8.14
N CYS A 54 18.30 -3.13 7.89
CA CYS A 54 19.06 -4.29 8.40
C CYS A 54 20.08 -4.86 7.41
N GLY A 55 20.03 -4.52 6.13
CA GLY A 55 20.93 -5.07 5.10
C GLY A 55 20.63 -6.52 4.68
N ASP A 56 19.58 -7.14 5.24
CA ASP A 56 19.12 -8.48 4.89
C ASP A 56 18.07 -8.47 3.78
N SER A 57 17.84 -9.65 3.18
CA SER A 57 16.71 -9.91 2.28
C SER A 57 15.49 -10.31 3.12
N PRO A 58 14.46 -9.45 3.24
CA PRO A 58 13.29 -9.76 4.07
C PRO A 58 12.53 -10.98 3.55
N GLU A 59 11.94 -11.78 4.44
CA GLU A 59 11.00 -12.85 4.05
C GLU A 59 9.72 -12.29 3.41
N HIS A 60 9.26 -11.15 3.91
CA HIS A 60 8.15 -10.39 3.35
C HIS A 60 8.60 -8.96 3.05
N LYS A 61 8.47 -8.52 1.80
CA LYS A 61 9.07 -7.28 1.30
C LYS A 61 8.00 -6.28 0.87
N ALA A 62 8.01 -5.11 1.46
CA ALA A 62 7.23 -3.98 0.98
C ALA A 62 8.10 -3.06 0.12
N LEU A 63 7.62 -2.75 -1.07
CA LEU A 63 8.16 -1.69 -1.88
C LEU A 63 7.49 -0.37 -1.50
N CYS A 64 8.25 0.60 -1.00
CA CYS A 64 7.78 1.97 -0.82
C CYS A 64 7.56 2.61 -2.18
N LEU A 65 6.34 2.97 -2.51
CA LEU A 65 6.03 3.58 -3.80
C LEU A 65 6.49 5.05 -3.86
N VAL A 66 6.79 5.67 -2.72
CA VAL A 66 7.29 7.06 -2.64
C VAL A 66 8.73 7.15 -3.14
N CYS A 67 9.62 6.29 -2.64
CA CYS A 67 11.06 6.37 -2.92
C CYS A 67 11.65 5.14 -3.64
N GLY A 68 10.89 4.05 -3.77
CA GLY A 68 11.36 2.80 -4.39
C GLY A 68 12.19 1.88 -3.49
N ALA A 69 12.36 2.20 -2.20
CA ALA A 69 13.05 1.34 -1.25
C ALA A 69 12.24 0.06 -0.98
N VAL A 70 12.94 -1.06 -0.85
CA VAL A 70 12.35 -2.32 -0.38
C VAL A 70 12.64 -2.45 1.10
N VAL A 71 11.60 -2.55 1.92
CA VAL A 71 11.68 -2.60 3.40
C VAL A 71 11.06 -3.87 3.95
N CYS A 72 11.46 -4.23 5.17
CA CYS A 72 10.92 -5.39 5.88
C CYS A 72 9.45 -5.22 6.25
N VAL A 73 8.70 -6.32 6.23
CA VAL A 73 7.32 -6.38 6.72
C VAL A 73 7.17 -7.58 7.62
N GLY A 74 6.61 -7.42 8.82
CA GLY A 74 6.30 -8.55 9.70
C GLY A 74 7.47 -9.32 10.31
N SER A 75 8.70 -9.13 9.83
CA SER A 75 9.89 -9.74 10.42
C SER A 75 10.29 -9.07 11.74
N SER A 76 10.95 -9.82 12.61
CA SER A 76 11.47 -9.33 13.91
C SER A 76 12.74 -8.50 13.77
N CYS A 77 13.45 -8.62 12.64
CA CYS A 77 14.78 -8.01 12.42
C CYS A 77 14.81 -6.49 12.52
N CYS A 78 13.66 -5.84 12.44
CA CYS A 78 13.56 -4.41 12.33
C CYS A 78 12.33 -3.85 13.07
N LYS A 79 12.11 -4.35 14.28
CA LYS A 79 11.12 -3.78 15.20
C LYS A 79 11.86 -2.89 16.18
N GLU A 80 11.43 -1.65 16.34
CA GLU A 80 11.91 -0.83 17.45
C GLU A 80 11.20 -1.27 18.73
N GLU A 81 11.93 -1.97 19.61
CA GLU A 81 11.50 -2.27 20.97
C GLU A 81 11.68 -1.00 21.82
N GLY A 82 10.69 -0.09 21.82
CA GLY A 82 10.91 1.22 22.46
C GLY A 82 9.69 2.03 22.93
N SER A 83 8.50 1.89 22.36
CA SER A 83 7.36 2.74 22.74
C SER A 83 6.15 1.93 23.21
N SER A 84 6.12 1.65 24.51
CA SER A 84 5.06 0.92 25.25
C SER A 84 4.72 -0.47 24.70
N ARG A 85 4.10 -1.32 25.53
CA ARG A 85 3.78 -2.72 25.18
C ARG A 85 2.70 -2.86 24.09
N ASP A 86 2.18 -1.73 23.60
CA ASP A 86 1.01 -1.66 22.71
C ASP A 86 1.31 -1.06 21.31
N ALA A 87 2.54 -0.60 21.04
CA ALA A 87 2.89 0.00 19.75
C ALA A 87 4.36 -0.28 19.34
N ALA A 88 4.68 -1.53 19.03
CA ALA A 88 5.93 -1.85 18.34
C ALA A 88 5.84 -1.34 16.90
N TRP A 89 6.69 -0.37 16.53
CA TRP A 89 6.75 0.13 15.16
C TRP A 89 7.60 -0.83 14.31
N GLY A 90 7.04 -1.27 13.19
CA GLY A 90 7.77 -2.02 12.16
C GLY A 90 8.35 -1.10 11.10
N GLU A 91 9.28 -1.61 10.29
CA GLU A 91 10.00 -0.80 9.29
C GLU A 91 9.13 0.02 8.36
N CYS A 92 7.97 -0.46 7.90
CA CYS A 92 7.12 0.37 7.05
C CYS A 92 6.62 1.63 7.77
N MET A 93 6.34 1.56 9.08
CA MET A 93 5.96 2.73 9.87
C MET A 93 7.16 3.68 10.01
N LEU A 94 8.31 3.17 10.42
CA LEU A 94 9.54 3.98 10.56
C LEU A 94 9.94 4.62 9.22
N HIS A 95 9.84 3.86 8.13
CA HIS A 95 10.09 4.33 6.79
C HIS A 95 9.05 5.36 6.34
N ALA A 96 7.76 5.18 6.65
CA ALA A 96 6.74 6.19 6.39
C ALA A 96 7.04 7.51 7.12
N HIS A 97 7.52 7.43 8.38
CA HIS A 97 7.94 8.60 9.14
C HIS A 97 9.12 9.35 8.50
N THR A 98 10.13 8.63 8.04
CA THR A 98 11.35 9.23 7.48
C THR A 98 11.21 9.61 6.00
N CYS A 99 10.47 8.84 5.20
CA CYS A 99 10.31 9.04 3.76
C CYS A 99 9.10 9.90 3.39
N GLY A 100 8.00 9.81 4.13
CA GLY A 100 6.72 10.42 3.78
C GLY A 100 6.09 11.26 4.88
N GLY A 101 6.86 11.64 5.91
CA GLY A 101 6.41 12.55 6.97
C GLY A 101 5.37 11.95 7.90
N GLY A 102 5.32 10.62 8.01
CA GLY A 102 4.38 9.88 8.86
C GLY A 102 3.39 9.05 8.05
N SER A 103 3.22 9.35 6.75
CA SER A 103 2.35 8.58 5.86
C SER A 103 3.15 7.96 4.71
N GLY A 104 2.72 6.79 4.24
CA GLY A 104 3.40 6.10 3.14
C GLY A 104 2.49 5.16 2.38
N LEU A 105 2.89 4.81 1.16
CA LEU A 105 2.20 3.85 0.30
C LEU A 105 3.16 2.72 -0.05
N PHE A 106 2.73 1.48 0.17
CA PHE A 106 3.58 0.32 0.11
C PHE A 106 2.89 -0.83 -0.63
N LEU A 107 3.64 -1.52 -1.47
CA LEU A 107 3.20 -2.73 -2.17
C LEU A 107 3.97 -3.94 -1.61
N LEU A 108 3.26 -4.88 -0.99
CA LEU A 108 3.80 -6.18 -0.61
C LEU A 108 3.95 -7.02 -1.88
N VAL A 109 5.17 -7.12 -2.39
CA VAL A 109 5.41 -7.59 -3.75
C VAL A 109 5.10 -9.08 -3.89
N GLU A 110 5.41 -9.90 -2.90
CA GLU A 110 5.13 -11.35 -2.95
C GLU A 110 3.63 -11.68 -2.96
N GLN A 111 2.78 -10.72 -2.57
CA GLN A 111 1.34 -10.92 -2.47
C GLN A 111 0.54 -9.96 -3.37
N SER A 112 1.17 -9.09 -4.16
CA SER A 112 0.48 -8.02 -4.90
C SER A 112 -0.54 -7.25 -4.03
N MET A 113 -0.21 -6.99 -2.76
CA MET A 113 -1.12 -6.30 -1.84
C MET A 113 -0.65 -4.89 -1.59
N LEU A 114 -1.50 -3.91 -1.87
CA LEU A 114 -1.22 -2.51 -1.61
C LEU A 114 -1.77 -2.11 -0.24
N PHE A 115 -1.03 -1.28 0.48
CA PHE A 115 -1.50 -0.67 1.71
C PHE A 115 -0.85 0.69 1.93
N ALA A 116 -1.60 1.59 2.56
CA ALA A 116 -1.11 2.83 3.11
C ALA A 116 -0.78 2.66 4.60
N VAL A 117 0.25 3.36 5.05
CA VAL A 117 0.58 3.53 6.47
C VAL A 117 0.38 4.99 6.83
N ASP A 118 -0.16 5.25 8.01
CA ASP A 118 -0.16 6.57 8.63
C ASP A 118 0.00 6.48 10.14
N GLY A 119 1.07 7.07 10.66
CA GLY A 119 1.48 6.88 12.05
C GLY A 119 1.58 5.39 12.37
N SER A 120 0.76 4.93 13.31
CA SER A 120 0.66 3.52 13.71
C SER A 120 -0.46 2.74 13.00
N SER A 121 -1.19 3.37 12.08
CA SER A 121 -2.35 2.79 11.39
C SER A 121 -2.01 2.27 10.00
N TRP A 122 -2.70 1.20 9.59
CA TRP A 122 -2.54 0.55 8.29
C TRP A 122 -3.88 0.48 7.59
N PHE A 123 -3.88 0.83 6.31
CA PHE A 123 -5.07 0.86 5.46
C PHE A 123 -4.80 0.05 4.19
N PRO A 124 -5.46 -1.09 4.00
CA PRO A 124 -5.32 -1.85 2.78
C PRO A 124 -5.92 -1.10 1.59
N LEU A 125 -5.47 -1.44 0.39
CA LEU A 125 -5.94 -0.84 -0.85
C LEU A 125 -5.97 -1.91 -1.94
N GLU A 126 -6.76 -1.65 -2.98
CA GLU A 126 -6.66 -2.41 -4.22
C GLU A 126 -5.26 -2.27 -4.81
N SER A 127 -4.75 -3.34 -5.40
CA SER A 127 -3.43 -3.35 -5.99
C SER A 127 -3.39 -2.42 -7.19
N VAL A 128 -2.22 -1.81 -7.42
CA VAL A 128 -1.94 -1.12 -8.69
C VAL A 128 -1.71 -2.12 -9.83
N TYR A 129 -1.61 -3.41 -9.55
CA TYR A 129 -1.51 -4.48 -10.55
C TYR A 129 -2.79 -5.29 -10.59
N VAL A 130 -3.37 -5.39 -11.79
CA VAL A 130 -4.65 -6.04 -12.05
C VAL A 130 -4.51 -7.09 -13.14
N ASP A 131 -5.40 -8.08 -13.14
CA ASP A 131 -5.47 -9.06 -14.22
C ASP A 131 -6.09 -8.47 -15.51
N ASP A 132 -6.22 -9.30 -16.55
CA ASP A 132 -6.83 -8.87 -17.82
C ASP A 132 -8.32 -8.44 -17.67
N GLY A 133 -8.96 -8.79 -16.55
CA GLY A 133 -10.31 -8.36 -16.19
C GLY A 133 -10.37 -7.03 -15.43
N GLY A 134 -9.22 -6.44 -15.08
CA GLY A 134 -9.14 -5.22 -14.29
C GLY A 134 -9.26 -5.42 -12.79
N GLU A 135 -9.26 -6.67 -12.32
CA GLU A 135 -9.40 -7.02 -10.90
C GLU A 135 -8.03 -7.23 -10.25
N SER A 136 -7.90 -6.82 -8.99
CA SER A 136 -6.71 -7.13 -8.19
C SER A 136 -6.68 -8.62 -7.82
N ASP A 137 -5.49 -9.22 -7.75
CA ASP A 137 -5.30 -10.60 -7.24
C ASP A 137 -4.43 -10.62 -5.97
N PRO A 138 -4.98 -10.18 -4.82
CA PRO A 138 -4.24 -10.18 -3.56
C PRO A 138 -3.87 -11.62 -3.14
N ARG A 139 -2.61 -11.80 -2.76
CA ARG A 139 -1.95 -13.09 -2.48
C ARG A 139 -1.80 -14.00 -3.69
N LEU A 140 -1.97 -13.47 -4.91
CA LEU A 140 -1.78 -14.21 -6.15
C LEU A 140 -2.61 -15.51 -6.16
N ARG A 141 -3.88 -15.44 -5.71
CA ARG A 141 -4.76 -16.61 -5.54
C ARG A 141 -5.08 -17.26 -6.89
N ARG A 142 -5.09 -16.48 -7.97
CA ARG A 142 -5.29 -16.95 -9.34
C ARG A 142 -3.97 -17.38 -9.99
N GLY A 143 -2.86 -17.36 -9.24
CA GLY A 143 -1.51 -17.69 -9.67
C GLY A 143 -0.73 -16.48 -10.18
N LEU A 144 0.45 -16.72 -10.75
CA LEU A 144 1.27 -15.70 -11.43
C LEU A 144 0.73 -15.39 -12.84
N GLY A 145 -0.59 -15.33 -13.00
CA GLY A 145 -1.23 -14.88 -14.24
C GLY A 145 -0.74 -13.49 -14.64
N ARG A 146 -1.10 -13.03 -15.84
CA ARG A 146 -0.58 -11.76 -16.37
C ARG A 146 -1.19 -10.57 -15.65
N LEU A 147 -0.58 -10.18 -14.53
CA LEU A 147 -0.90 -8.96 -13.81
C LEU A 147 -0.16 -7.78 -14.46
N THR A 148 -0.90 -6.72 -14.75
CA THR A 148 -0.38 -5.52 -15.41
C THR A 148 -0.66 -4.27 -14.60
N LEU A 149 0.24 -3.29 -14.71
CA LEU A 149 0.11 -2.01 -14.03
C LEU A 149 -1.14 -1.27 -14.54
N HIS A 150 -2.09 -1.04 -13.65
CA HIS A 150 -3.23 -0.18 -13.92
C HIS A 150 -2.84 1.28 -13.72
N GLU A 151 -2.34 1.90 -14.79
CA GLU A 151 -1.86 3.30 -14.75
C GLU A 151 -2.87 4.29 -14.16
N PRO A 152 -4.19 4.22 -14.43
CA PRO A 152 -5.14 5.13 -13.79
C PRO A 152 -5.16 5.00 -12.26
N CYS A 153 -5.04 3.79 -11.72
CA CYS A 153 -4.95 3.55 -10.28
C CYS A 153 -3.69 4.20 -9.72
N ALA A 154 -2.55 3.85 -10.35
CA ALA A 154 -1.24 4.34 -9.93
C ALA A 154 -1.21 5.87 -9.92
N ARG A 155 -1.71 6.53 -10.97
CA ARG A 155 -1.81 8.00 -11.04
C ARG A 155 -2.71 8.58 -9.95
N GLN A 156 -3.87 7.99 -9.69
CA GLN A 156 -4.78 8.47 -8.65
C GLN A 156 -4.11 8.39 -7.27
N LEU A 157 -3.48 7.26 -6.94
CA LEU A 157 -2.76 7.10 -5.68
C LEU A 157 -1.55 8.04 -5.57
N SER A 158 -0.85 8.25 -6.67
CA SER A 158 0.23 9.26 -6.77
C SER A 158 -0.28 10.64 -6.41
N TRP A 159 -1.41 11.05 -7.01
CA TRP A 159 -2.04 12.34 -6.74
C TRP A 159 -2.43 12.48 -5.27
N LEU A 160 -3.10 11.46 -4.73
CA LEU A 160 -3.55 11.43 -3.35
C LEU A 160 -2.37 11.59 -2.38
N LEU A 161 -1.27 10.89 -2.64
CA LEU A 161 -0.05 11.00 -1.85
C LEU A 161 0.56 12.40 -1.95
N MET A 162 0.81 12.91 -3.16
CA MET A 162 1.48 14.20 -3.38
C MET A 162 0.70 15.41 -2.85
N ASN A 163 -0.63 15.29 -2.73
CA ASN A 163 -1.49 16.38 -2.24
C ASN A 163 -1.92 16.19 -0.77
N GLY A 164 -1.35 15.22 -0.04
CA GLY A 164 -1.73 14.93 1.34
C GLY A 164 -3.20 14.49 1.50
N ARG A 165 -3.78 13.91 0.44
CA ARG A 165 -5.18 13.44 0.38
C ARG A 165 -5.35 11.94 0.56
N LEU A 166 -4.26 11.18 0.58
CA LEU A 166 -4.28 9.72 0.78
C LEU A 166 -5.01 9.34 2.07
N LEU A 167 -4.74 10.03 3.17
CA LEU A 167 -5.35 9.75 4.45
C LEU A 167 -6.85 10.04 4.56
N PRO A 168 -7.33 11.23 4.19
CA PRO A 168 -8.76 11.50 4.10
C PRO A 168 -9.49 10.52 3.20
N PHE A 169 -8.82 10.00 2.16
CA PHE A 169 -9.37 8.99 1.26
C PHE A 169 -9.50 7.63 1.97
N VAL A 170 -8.41 7.09 2.53
CA VAL A 170 -8.43 5.74 3.11
C VAL A 170 -9.18 5.66 4.44
N SER A 171 -9.11 6.69 5.29
CA SER A 171 -9.80 6.69 6.59
C SER A 171 -11.33 6.71 6.46
N ARG A 172 -11.87 7.24 5.35
CA ARG A 172 -13.30 7.20 5.04
C ARG A 172 -13.75 5.85 4.47
N SER A 173 -12.83 5.12 3.83
CA SER A 173 -13.11 3.82 3.22
C SER A 173 -12.99 2.65 4.21
N TYR A 174 -12.25 2.82 5.31
CA TYR A 174 -12.00 1.74 6.29
C TYR A 174 -12.43 2.16 7.70
N ILE A 175 -13.39 1.41 8.26
CA ILE A 175 -13.99 1.68 9.59
C ILE A 175 -12.99 1.37 10.73
N ARG A 176 -11.99 0.51 10.50
CA ARG A 176 -10.93 0.21 11.48
C ARG A 176 -9.57 0.00 10.80
N PRO A 177 -8.49 0.63 11.28
CA PRO A 177 -7.14 0.25 10.89
C PRO A 177 -6.86 -1.18 11.39
N PHE A 178 -6.10 -1.95 10.61
CA PHE A 178 -5.78 -3.34 10.94
C PHE A 178 -4.37 -3.47 11.51
N SER A 179 -4.14 -4.51 12.33
CA SER A 179 -2.77 -4.89 12.67
C SER A 179 -2.08 -5.47 11.42
N LEU A 180 -0.76 -5.34 11.35
CA LEU A 180 0.03 -5.99 10.30
C LEU A 180 -0.18 -7.51 10.29
N SER A 181 -0.37 -8.11 11.47
CA SER A 181 -0.73 -9.53 11.61
C SER A 181 -2.08 -9.83 10.95
N ASP A 182 -3.07 -8.93 11.08
CA ASP A 182 -4.37 -9.07 10.44
C ASP A 182 -4.25 -8.89 8.92
N ALA A 183 -3.50 -7.90 8.45
CA ALA A 183 -3.28 -7.68 7.01
C ALA A 183 -2.62 -8.89 6.31
N MET A 184 -1.70 -9.57 7.00
CA MET A 184 -1.01 -10.76 6.50
C MET A 184 -1.84 -12.04 6.59
N THR A 185 -2.84 -12.11 7.48
CA THR A 185 -3.63 -13.33 7.75
C THR A 185 -5.06 -13.29 7.22
N VAL A 186 -5.72 -12.12 7.19
CA VAL A 186 -7.13 -11.94 6.81
C VAL A 186 -7.35 -12.30 5.34
N ARG A 187 -8.31 -13.17 5.05
CA ARG A 187 -8.77 -13.35 3.67
C ARG A 187 -9.46 -12.07 3.24
N TRP A 188 -8.79 -11.28 2.40
CA TRP A 188 -9.41 -10.17 1.68
C TRP A 188 -10.70 -10.68 1.00
N PRO A 189 -11.86 -10.04 1.27
CA PRO A 189 -13.15 -10.43 0.72
C PRO A 189 -13.16 -10.37 -0.81
#